data_AF-A0A8D8DVC4-F1
#
_entry.id   AF-A0A8D8DVC4-F1
#
_cell.length_a   1.000
_cell.length_b   1.000
_cell.length_c   1.000
_cell.angle_alpha   90.00
_cell.angle_beta   90.00
_cell.angle_gamma   90.00
#
_symmetry.space_group_name_H-M   'P 1'
#
loop_
_entity.id
_entity.type
_entity.pdbx_description
1 polymer ?
#
loop_
_entity_poly.entity_id
_entity_poly.type
_entity_poly.pdbx_seq_one_letter_code
_entity_poly.pdbx_strand_id
1 'polypeptide(L)'
;MPALAQKLLVLRSHLLSLVAGHQRSSSFHQAAARYRPSGPPKLSPYDVNCILRGNEHTQEFGSGSVKSYDTNQLASNSPIEDSRTEGSCVHTSGLLLGIFD
;
A
#
# COMPACT_ATOMS: atom_id res chain seq x y z
N MET A 1 -8.64 -12.71 1.59
CA MET A 1 -7.85 -12.34 0.39
C MET A 1 -8.58 -12.32 -0.97
N PRO A 2 -9.92 -12.52 -1.13
CA PRO A 2 -10.57 -12.33 -2.44
C PRO A 2 -11.27 -10.96 -2.61
N ALA A 3 -11.61 -10.26 -1.52
CA ALA A 3 -12.45 -9.06 -1.58
C ALA A 3 -11.73 -7.80 -2.10
N LEU A 4 -10.39 -7.75 -1.99
CA LEU A 4 -9.59 -6.58 -2.37
C LEU A 4 -9.27 -6.56 -3.88
N ALA A 5 -9.01 -7.74 -4.45
CA ALA A 5 -8.86 -7.93 -5.89
C ALA A 5 -10.17 -7.60 -6.64
N GLN A 6 -11.31 -7.92 -6.04
CA GLN A 6 -12.63 -7.64 -6.61
C GLN A 6 -12.91 -6.12 -6.69
N LYS A 7 -12.45 -5.34 -5.70
CA LYS A 7 -12.57 -3.87 -5.72
C LYS A 7 -11.68 -3.21 -6.78
N LEU A 8 -10.49 -3.75 -7.03
CA LEU A 8 -9.57 -3.23 -8.04
C LEU A 8 -10.05 -3.52 -9.48
N LEU A 9 -10.72 -4.64 -9.68
CA LEU A 9 -11.28 -5.04 -10.98
C LEU A 9 -12.48 -4.15 -11.40
N VAL A 10 -13.34 -3.80 -10.44
CA VAL A 10 -14.49 -2.88 -10.67
C VAL A 10 -14.02 -1.48 -11.05
N LEU A 11 -12.89 -1.02 -10.52
CA LEU A 11 -12.32 0.28 -10.88
C LEU A 11 -11.83 0.32 -12.33
N ARG A 12 -11.35 -0.82 -12.87
CA ARG A 12 -10.88 -0.94 -14.26
C ARG A 12 -12.03 -1.02 -15.28
N SER A 13 -13.15 -1.67 -14.95
CA SER A 13 -14.29 -1.77 -15.88
C SER A 13 -15.01 -0.44 -16.10
N HIS A 14 -15.10 0.41 -15.06
CA HIS A 14 -15.72 1.73 -15.19
C HIS A 14 -14.92 2.72 -16.04
N LEU A 15 -13.60 2.53 -16.16
CA LEU A 15 -12.73 3.38 -16.98
C LEU A 15 -12.88 3.09 -18.48
N LEU A 16 -13.26 1.87 -18.86
CA LEU A 16 -13.51 1.48 -20.25
C LEU A 16 -14.85 1.99 -20.80
N SER A 17 -15.89 2.10 -19.96
CA SER A 17 -17.18 2.67 -20.38
C SER A 17 -17.12 4.17 -20.70
N LEU A 18 -16.09 4.90 -20.24
CA LEU A 18 -15.98 6.34 -20.51
C LEU A 18 -15.40 6.68 -21.90
N VAL A 19 -14.84 5.70 -22.62
CA VAL A 19 -14.21 5.92 -23.93
C VAL A 19 -15.19 5.66 -25.10
N ALA A 20 -16.32 4.99 -24.86
CA ALA A 20 -17.33 4.69 -25.87
C ALA A 20 -18.57 5.57 -25.70
N GLY A 21 -18.61 6.72 -26.37
CA GLY A 21 -19.79 7.60 -26.38
C GLY A 21 -20.94 7.06 -27.25
N HIS A 22 -22.21 7.31 -26.84
CA HIS A 22 -23.22 8.09 -27.58
C HIS A 22 -24.59 8.17 -26.84
N GLN A 23 -25.04 9.42 -26.61
CA GLN A 23 -26.41 9.98 -26.55
C GLN A 23 -27.61 9.20 -25.95
N ARG A 24 -28.21 9.75 -24.86
CA ARG A 24 -29.59 10.31 -24.84
C ARG A 24 -30.04 10.75 -23.42
N SER A 25 -30.43 12.03 -23.30
CA SER A 25 -31.42 12.64 -22.40
C SER A 25 -31.68 12.06 -21.00
N SER A 26 -31.38 12.83 -19.95
CA SER A 26 -32.41 13.41 -19.05
C SER A 26 -31.75 14.17 -17.88
N SER A 27 -32.28 15.35 -17.64
CA SER A 27 -31.79 16.49 -16.85
C SER A 27 -31.63 16.25 -15.33
N PHE A 28 -31.72 14.99 -14.87
CA PHE A 28 -31.62 14.63 -13.46
C PHE A 28 -30.24 14.10 -13.05
N HIS A 29 -29.40 13.70 -14.01
CA HIS A 29 -28.05 13.21 -13.71
C HIS A 29 -26.99 14.31 -13.53
N GLN A 30 -27.33 15.58 -13.83
CA GLN A 30 -26.35 16.66 -13.84
C GLN A 30 -26.03 17.22 -12.45
N ALA A 31 -26.90 17.00 -11.45
CA ALA A 31 -26.68 17.44 -10.06
C ALA A 31 -25.73 16.52 -9.28
N ALA A 32 -25.71 15.21 -9.58
CA ALA A 32 -24.87 14.23 -8.88
C ALA A 32 -23.39 14.27 -9.30
N ALA A 33 -23.07 14.85 -10.46
CA ALA A 33 -21.71 14.95 -10.97
C ALA A 33 -20.83 15.99 -10.24
N ARG A 34 -21.43 16.83 -9.38
CA ARG A 34 -20.73 17.96 -8.72
C ARG A 34 -20.11 17.64 -7.37
N TYR A 35 -20.39 16.48 -6.77
CA TYR A 35 -19.73 16.03 -5.55
C TYR A 35 -18.76 14.89 -5.87
N ARG A 36 -17.73 15.19 -6.66
CA ARG A 36 -16.50 14.40 -6.63
C ARG A 36 -15.65 15.01 -5.53
N PRO A 37 -15.46 14.34 -4.38
CA PRO A 37 -14.49 14.80 -3.40
C PRO A 37 -13.15 14.95 -4.13
N SER A 38 -12.60 16.15 -4.11
CA SER A 38 -11.32 16.46 -4.73
C SER A 38 -10.21 15.86 -3.88
N GLY A 39 -9.95 14.57 -4.05
CA GLY A 39 -8.87 13.88 -3.36
C GLY A 39 -9.11 12.38 -3.22
N PRO A 40 -8.04 11.62 -2.90
CA PRO A 40 -8.19 10.23 -2.54
C PRO A 40 -9.16 10.08 -1.34
N PRO A 41 -9.95 8.98 -1.29
CA PRO A 41 -10.85 8.74 -0.17
C PRO A 41 -10.07 8.75 1.15
N LYS A 42 -10.60 9.46 2.16
CA LYS A 42 -10.00 9.48 3.49
C LYS A 42 -10.10 8.07 4.10
N LEU A 43 -8.96 7.54 4.52
CA LEU A 43 -8.89 6.29 5.24
C LEU A 43 -9.44 6.47 6.66
N SER A 44 -10.18 5.48 7.16
CA SER A 44 -10.54 5.47 8.58
C SER A 44 -9.31 5.17 9.44
N PRO A 45 -9.31 5.51 10.74
CA PRO A 45 -8.23 5.11 11.64
C PRO A 45 -7.98 3.60 11.65
N TYR A 46 -9.04 2.80 11.47
CA TYR A 46 -8.92 1.35 11.34
C TYR A 46 -8.17 0.94 10.06
N ASP A 47 -8.52 1.54 8.92
CA ASP A 47 -7.84 1.25 7.64
C ASP A 47 -6.36 1.64 7.69
N VAL A 48 -6.05 2.79 8.30
CA VAL A 48 -4.66 3.24 8.51
C VAL A 48 -3.89 2.23 9.33
N ASN A 49 -4.46 1.74 10.44
CA ASN A 49 -3.82 0.72 11.26
C ASN A 49 -3.60 -0.58 10.48
N CYS A 50 -4.58 -1.04 9.71
CA CYS A 50 -4.42 -2.23 8.89
C CYS A 50 -3.31 -2.10 7.85
N ILE A 51 -3.19 -0.93 7.21
CA ILE A 51 -2.13 -0.65 6.23
C ILE A 51 -0.76 -0.62 6.90
N LEU A 52 -0.60 0.16 7.97
CA LEU A 52 0.69 0.31 8.65
C LEU A 52 1.16 -1.01 9.26
N ARG A 53 0.26 -1.80 9.87
CA ARG A 53 0.61 -3.10 10.46
C ARG A 53 0.90 -4.19 9.43
N GLY A 54 0.56 -3.99 8.16
CA GLY A 54 0.73 -5.00 7.11
C GLY A 54 2.18 -5.40 6.88
N ASN A 55 3.13 -4.48 7.11
CA ASN A 55 4.55 -4.67 6.86
C ASN A 55 5.43 -4.43 8.10
N GLU A 56 4.81 -4.36 9.29
CA GLU A 56 5.56 -4.31 10.55
C GLU A 56 6.37 -5.59 10.74
N HIS A 57 7.61 -5.44 11.18
CA HIS A 57 8.50 -6.55 11.41
C HIS A 57 9.46 -6.26 12.57
N THR A 58 9.58 -7.25 13.45
CA THR A 58 10.51 -7.27 14.57
C THR A 58 11.45 -8.45 14.41
N GLN A 59 12.75 -8.20 14.53
CA GLN A 59 13.77 -9.23 14.58
C GLN A 59 14.48 -9.17 15.94
N GLU A 60 14.46 -10.27 16.68
CA GLU A 60 15.17 -10.41 17.94
C GLU A 60 16.44 -11.26 17.78
N PHE A 61 17.45 -11.00 18.59
CA PHE A 61 18.69 -11.74 18.63
C PHE A 61 18.92 -12.32 20.02
N GLY A 62 19.31 -13.60 20.07
CA GLY A 62 19.60 -14.30 21.33
C GLY A 62 20.99 -14.03 21.91
N SER A 63 21.86 -13.36 21.16
CA SER A 63 23.25 -13.10 21.56
C SER A 63 23.83 -11.90 20.81
N GLY A 64 24.96 -11.39 21.31
CA GLY A 64 25.59 -10.18 20.79
C GLY A 64 25.14 -8.91 21.52
N SER A 65 25.59 -7.76 21.02
CA SER A 65 25.30 -6.45 21.63
C SER A 65 23.95 -5.85 21.20
N VAL A 66 23.37 -6.36 20.10
CA VAL A 66 22.07 -5.91 19.59
C VAL A 66 21.01 -6.88 20.09
N LYS A 67 20.04 -6.38 20.86
CA LYS A 67 18.92 -7.20 21.37
C LYS A 67 17.91 -7.53 20.28
N SER A 68 17.50 -6.51 19.53
CA SER A 68 16.48 -6.59 18.50
C SER A 68 16.51 -5.34 17.64
N TYR A 69 15.81 -5.38 16.50
CA TYR A 69 15.45 -4.18 15.74
C TYR A 69 14.02 -4.32 15.20
N ASP A 70 13.39 -3.18 14.94
CA ASP A 70 12.05 -3.07 14.36
C ASP A 70 12.12 -2.33 13.02
N THR A 71 11.31 -2.75 12.05
CA THR A 71 11.19 -2.11 10.73
C THR A 71 9.75 -2.14 10.24
N ASN A 72 9.46 -1.26 9.29
CA ASN A 72 8.22 -1.26 8.52
C ASN A 72 8.52 -0.71 7.11
N GLN A 73 7.75 -1.12 6.11
CA GLN A 73 7.86 -0.60 4.73
C GLN A 73 6.50 -0.13 4.25
N LEU A 74 6.40 1.15 3.86
CA LEU A 74 5.17 1.71 3.31
C LEU A 74 5.41 2.13 1.86
N ALA A 75 4.89 1.33 0.92
CA ALA A 75 5.09 1.57 -0.51
C ALA A 75 4.37 2.84 -0.98
N SER A 76 5.07 3.70 -1.71
CA SER A 76 4.47 4.82 -2.45
C SER A 76 4.13 4.45 -3.91
N ASN A 77 4.79 3.42 -4.44
CA ASN A 77 4.73 2.89 -5.79
C ASN A 77 4.30 1.40 -5.82
N SER A 78 3.99 0.88 -7.01
CA SER A 78 3.65 -0.54 -7.23
C SER A 78 4.29 -1.03 -8.53
N PRO A 79 5.29 -1.94 -8.48
CA PRO A 79 5.90 -2.55 -7.28
C PRO A 79 6.66 -1.53 -6.40
N ILE A 80 6.96 -1.89 -5.15
CA ILE A 80 7.82 -1.12 -4.25
C ILE A 80 9.28 -1.20 -4.74
N GLU A 81 10.00 -0.08 -4.71
CA GLU A 81 11.43 0.01 -5.07
C GLU A 81 12.29 -0.15 -3.81
N ASP A 82 11.95 0.58 -2.73
CA ASP A 82 12.58 0.48 -1.43
C ASP A 82 12.75 -0.96 -0.94
N SER A 83 13.97 -1.30 -0.55
CA SER A 83 14.36 -2.62 -0.06
C SER A 83 15.02 -2.52 1.31
N ARG A 84 14.65 -3.43 2.23
CA ARG A 84 15.37 -3.67 3.48
C ARG A 84 16.14 -4.98 3.40
N THR A 85 17.33 -5.01 3.99
CA THR A 85 18.15 -6.22 4.04
C THR A 85 18.86 -6.33 5.37
N GLU A 86 19.04 -7.56 5.82
CA GLU A 86 19.81 -7.92 7.00
C GLU A 86 20.73 -9.09 6.68
N GLY A 87 21.84 -9.19 7.39
CA GLY A 87 22.75 -10.30 7.30
C GLY A 87 23.62 -10.43 8.54
N SER A 88 23.71 -11.65 9.06
CA SER A 88 24.68 -11.98 10.11
C SER A 88 25.93 -12.56 9.47
N CYS A 89 27.11 -12.03 9.83
CA CYS A 89 28.38 -12.56 9.36
C CYS A 89 28.59 -13.97 9.91
N VAL A 90 29.03 -14.90 9.05
CA VAL A 90 29.25 -16.31 9.46
C VAL A 90 30.62 -16.50 10.14
N HIS A 91 31.61 -15.67 9.78
CA HIS A 91 32.99 -15.80 10.28
C HIS A 91 33.39 -14.72 11.30
N THR A 92 32.54 -13.71 11.51
CA THR A 92 32.73 -12.64 12.51
C THR A 92 31.42 -12.40 13.24
N SER A 93 31.44 -11.73 14.39
CA SER A 93 30.22 -11.40 15.14
C SER A 93 29.46 -10.17 14.61
N GLY A 94 29.68 -9.81 13.34
CA GLY A 94 29.09 -8.63 12.72
C GLY A 94 27.63 -8.85 12.33
N LEU A 95 26.82 -7.82 12.55
CA LEU A 95 25.46 -7.70 12.01
C LEU A 95 25.46 -6.59 10.97
N LEU A 96 24.94 -6.88 9.78
CA LEU A 96 24.78 -5.95 8.67
C LEU A 96 23.29 -5.65 8.48
N LEU A 97 22.95 -4.37 8.43
CA LEU A 97 21.59 -3.88 8.20
C LEU A 97 21.68 -2.82 7.11
N GLY A 98 20.78 -2.87 6.12
CA GLY A 98 20.79 -1.97 4.98
C GLY A 98 19.39 -1.57 4.55
N ILE A 99 19.25 -0.31 4.14
CA ILE A 99 18.06 0.26 3.50
C ILE A 99 18.52 0.81 2.15
N PHE A 100 17.81 0.45 1.11
CA PHE A 100 18.09 0.83 -0.27
C PHE A 100 16.81 1.40 -0.87
N ASP A 101 16.94 2.54 -1.56
CA ASP A 101 15.92 3.08 -2.46
C ASP A 101 16.04 2.34 -3.80
#